data_AF-A0A9Q0F602-F1
#
_entry.id   AF-A0A9Q0F602-F1
#
_cell.length_a   1.000
_cell.length_b   1.000
_cell.length_c   1.000
_cell.angle_alpha   90.00
_cell.angle_beta   90.00
_cell.angle_gamma   90.00
#
_symmetry.space_group_name_H-M   'P 1'
#
loop_
_entity.id
_entity.type
_entity.pdbx_description
1 polymer ?
#
loop_
_entity_poly.entity_id
_entity_poly.type
_entity_poly.pdbx_seq_one_letter_code
_entity_poly.pdbx_strand_id
1 'polypeptide(L)'
;MKEPFFWNSNDAIGAYRQKRINLDSLLWLRWECDQRLITSGETPIQGYYESLGTYQEIYGHCLIVRSVKKQQNPCIYIRTTVGHISFYREIEEAIQGSRKGSFPTIDLNSLPNPTQRNMEVLMDERANLFDNKTLGFQQATATSISLGIDDLLTVSSKGWLVQDIEHQSLLSANHQHYGNVHAVEKLRQSIDIWYATSEYLRQEMNPNFRITEPLNPAYIMSFSGARGSASQIHQLVGMRGLMSDPQGQMLELVIQSNLREGLSLTEYIISCYGARKGVIDTSVRTSDAGFLTRRLVEVVQHLVVRRTECGTTWGIHVSPPNGMMPQRVFINTLVGCVLADNIYIGPRCIALRNQDIGVGLIHRFIIFQRQAISIRTPFTCKSTSWICRLCYGRSPTQGDLVELGEAVRIIAGQSIGEPGTQLTLRTFHTGGVFTGATAEYLRAPSNGKIKFNEDLIVYIT
;
A
#
# COMPACT_ATOMS: atom_id res chain seq x y z
N MET A 1 -0.03 20.04 29.68
CA MET A 1 -1.51 20.03 29.82
C MET A 1 -1.94 18.59 30.01
N LYS A 2 -2.85 18.29 30.95
CA LYS A 2 -3.37 16.93 31.15
C LYS A 2 -4.32 16.61 29.99
N GLU A 3 -4.11 15.47 29.31
CA GLU A 3 -5.02 15.00 28.27
C GLU A 3 -6.42 14.75 28.89
N PRO A 4 -7.51 15.20 28.24
CA PRO A 4 -8.85 15.04 28.77
C PRO A 4 -9.25 13.56 28.78
N PHE A 5 -9.97 13.18 29.83
CA PHE A 5 -10.46 11.82 30.04
C PHE A 5 -11.98 11.80 29.92
N PHE A 6 -12.50 10.84 29.15
CA PHE A 6 -13.94 10.65 28.96
C PHE A 6 -14.36 9.24 29.33
N TRP A 7 -15.48 9.15 30.05
CA TRP A 7 -16.08 7.87 30.44
C TRP A 7 -16.72 7.17 29.24
N ASN A 8 -17.42 7.92 28.39
CA ASN A 8 -18.12 7.38 27.22
C ASN A 8 -17.80 8.19 25.96
N SER A 9 -17.94 7.57 24.78
CA SER A 9 -17.72 8.21 23.48
C SER A 9 -18.66 9.39 23.23
N ASN A 10 -19.90 9.30 23.72
CA ASN A 10 -20.89 10.38 23.63
C ASN A 10 -20.48 11.65 24.38
N ASP A 11 -19.78 11.52 25.51
CA ASP A 11 -19.32 12.66 26.28
C ASP A 11 -18.18 13.39 25.55
N ALA A 12 -17.27 12.63 24.93
CA ALA A 12 -16.21 13.18 24.10
C ALA A 12 -16.79 13.94 22.89
N ILE A 13 -17.77 13.35 22.19
CA ILE A 13 -18.43 14.00 21.03
C ILE A 13 -19.26 15.21 21.48
N GLY A 14 -19.92 15.14 22.64
CA GLY A 14 -20.62 16.26 23.25
C GLY A 14 -19.68 17.43 23.58
N ALA A 15 -18.50 17.13 24.12
CA ALA A 15 -17.47 18.13 24.39
C ALA A 15 -16.94 18.78 23.11
N TYR A 16 -16.79 18.01 22.03
CA TYR A 16 -16.44 18.55 20.70
C TYR A 16 -17.55 19.44 20.13
N ARG A 17 -18.82 19.02 20.20
CA ARG A 17 -19.98 19.82 19.77
C ARG A 17 -20.10 21.15 20.54
N GLN A 18 -19.70 21.15 21.80
CA GLN A 18 -19.61 22.34 22.65
C GLN A 18 -18.31 23.15 22.45
N LYS A 19 -17.47 22.79 21.46
CA LYS A 19 -16.18 23.42 21.15
C LYS A 19 -15.19 23.46 22.32
N ARG A 20 -15.28 22.50 23.25
CA ARG A 20 -14.37 22.39 24.40
C ARG A 20 -13.08 21.64 24.06
N ILE A 21 -13.12 20.82 23.02
CA ILE A 21 -11.98 20.05 22.49
C ILE A 21 -12.00 20.09 20.96
N ASN A 22 -10.83 20.02 20.32
CA ASN A 22 -10.73 19.94 18.87
C ASN A 22 -10.81 18.48 18.39
N LEU A 23 -11.07 18.29 17.09
CA LEU A 23 -11.23 16.97 16.48
C LEU A 23 -9.98 16.07 16.67
N ASP A 24 -8.80 16.67 16.52
CA ASP A 24 -7.50 15.99 16.57
C ASP A 24 -6.85 15.99 17.96
N SER A 25 -7.53 16.55 18.96
CA SER A 25 -7.02 16.56 20.33
C SER A 25 -6.94 15.14 20.87
N LEU A 26 -5.75 14.76 21.34
CA LEU A 26 -5.53 13.49 22.02
C LEU A 26 -6.32 13.45 23.34
N LEU A 27 -7.04 12.35 23.54
CA LEU A 27 -7.86 12.10 24.72
C LEU A 27 -7.78 10.63 25.14
N TRP A 28 -8.13 10.37 26.40
CA TRP A 28 -8.28 9.01 26.92
C TRP A 28 -9.76 8.65 26.97
N LEU A 29 -10.13 7.57 26.29
CA LEU A 29 -11.48 7.03 26.29
C LEU A 29 -11.53 5.70 27.04
N ARG A 30 -12.49 5.54 27.93
CA ARG A 30 -12.82 4.23 28.52
C ARG A 30 -13.66 3.41 27.54
N TRP A 31 -13.19 2.21 27.22
CA TRP A 31 -13.88 1.22 26.42
C TRP A 31 -14.23 0.02 27.30
N GLU A 32 -15.52 -0.33 27.37
CA GLU A 32 -15.98 -1.53 28.07
C GLU A 32 -15.89 -2.74 27.13
N CYS A 33 -15.08 -3.73 27.51
CA CYS A 33 -14.88 -4.93 26.68
C CYS A 33 -16.00 -5.94 26.95
N ASP A 34 -16.68 -6.38 25.90
CA ASP A 34 -17.75 -7.37 25.98
C ASP A 34 -17.16 -8.78 26.23
N GLN A 35 -17.65 -9.51 27.23
CA GLN A 35 -17.03 -10.77 27.69
C GLN A 35 -16.96 -11.86 26.60
N ARG A 36 -17.83 -11.78 25.59
CA ARG A 36 -17.90 -12.74 24.46
C ARG A 36 -16.70 -12.66 23.51
N LEU A 37 -16.10 -11.48 23.36
CA LEU A 37 -14.90 -11.26 22.53
C LEU A 37 -13.62 -11.79 23.20
N ILE A 38 -13.62 -11.86 24.53
CA ILE A 38 -12.49 -12.35 25.32
C ILE A 38 -12.46 -13.88 25.32
N THR A 39 -13.63 -14.53 25.33
CA THR A 39 -13.75 -15.99 25.30
C THR A 39 -13.55 -16.61 23.91
N SER A 40 -13.75 -15.85 22.83
CA SER A 40 -13.52 -16.35 21.46
C SER A 40 -12.04 -16.38 21.06
N GLY A 41 -11.13 -15.76 21.83
CA GLY A 41 -9.71 -15.63 21.48
C GLY A 41 -9.46 -14.73 20.26
N GLU A 42 -10.50 -14.06 19.76
CA GLU A 42 -10.47 -13.17 18.61
C GLU A 42 -10.47 -11.72 19.09
N THR A 43 -9.42 -11.34 19.84
CA THR A 43 -9.20 -9.93 20.15
C THR A 43 -8.50 -9.27 18.96
N PRO A 44 -9.04 -8.18 18.38
CA PRO A 44 -8.41 -7.45 17.26
C PRO A 44 -7.09 -6.77 17.65
N ILE A 45 -6.75 -6.81 18.95
CA ILE A 45 -5.47 -6.39 19.51
C ILE A 45 -4.75 -7.68 19.88
N GLN A 46 -3.61 -7.94 19.24
CA GLN A 46 -2.69 -9.01 19.60
C GLN A 46 -2.04 -8.65 20.95
N GLY A 47 -2.82 -8.74 22.04
CA GLY A 47 -2.33 -8.59 23.39
C GLY A 47 -1.60 -9.88 23.76
N TYR A 48 -0.29 -9.78 23.99
CA TYR A 48 0.43 -10.83 24.69
C TYR A 48 -0.12 -10.87 26.12
N TYR A 49 -1.04 -11.79 26.39
CA TYR A 49 -1.49 -12.08 27.74
C TYR A 49 -0.46 -13.01 28.39
N GLU A 50 0.67 -12.45 28.83
CA GLU A 50 1.51 -13.19 29.78
C GLU A 50 0.84 -13.17 31.15
N SER A 51 0.73 -14.36 31.74
CA SER A 51 0.13 -14.58 33.04
C SER A 51 0.95 -13.88 34.13
N LEU A 52 0.24 -13.40 35.14
CA LEU A 52 0.69 -13.11 36.51
C LEU A 52 1.38 -11.76 36.73
N GLY A 53 0.79 -10.99 37.64
CA GLY A 53 1.46 -9.89 38.34
C GLY A 53 0.85 -8.53 38.04
N THR A 54 0.38 -7.87 39.09
CA THR A 54 -0.04 -6.47 39.11
C THR A 54 1.04 -5.53 38.58
N TYR A 55 1.01 -5.17 37.30
CA TYR A 55 1.74 -4.02 36.77
C TYR A 55 1.00 -3.32 35.63
N GLN A 56 1.11 -1.99 35.62
CA GLN A 56 0.71 -1.10 34.54
C GLN A 56 1.67 -1.34 33.36
N GLU A 57 1.25 -2.06 32.33
CA GLU A 57 1.97 -2.10 31.07
C GLU A 57 1.42 -1.04 30.12
N ILE A 58 2.27 -0.08 29.77
CA ILE A 58 2.01 0.95 28.77
C ILE A 58 2.41 0.36 27.42
N TYR A 59 1.46 -0.21 26.68
CA TYR A 59 1.60 -0.28 25.23
C TYR A 59 1.29 1.13 24.73
N GLY A 60 2.20 1.80 24.01
CA GLY A 60 2.23 3.26 23.81
C GLY A 60 0.94 4.01 23.41
N HIS A 61 -0.15 3.31 23.05
CA HIS A 61 -1.47 3.87 22.71
C HIS A 61 -2.66 3.25 23.47
N CYS A 62 -2.47 2.24 24.32
CA CYS A 62 -3.53 1.55 25.06
C CYS A 62 -3.09 1.24 26.49
N LEU A 63 -3.95 1.52 27.47
CA LEU A 63 -3.72 1.26 28.88
C LEU A 63 -4.84 0.33 29.39
N ILE A 64 -4.51 -0.93 29.65
CA ILE A 64 -5.48 -1.93 30.11
C ILE A 64 -5.52 -1.87 31.64
N VAL A 65 -6.69 -1.64 32.23
CA VAL A 65 -6.85 -1.64 33.69
C VAL A 65 -7.89 -2.69 34.07
N ARG A 66 -7.43 -3.71 34.79
CA ARG A 66 -8.32 -4.71 35.38
C ARG A 66 -8.79 -4.21 36.74
N SER A 67 -10.11 -4.08 36.92
CA SER A 67 -10.69 -3.74 38.23
C SER A 67 -10.53 -4.94 39.18
N VAL A 68 -9.89 -4.72 40.34
CA VAL A 68 -9.69 -5.75 41.40
C VAL A 68 -10.99 -6.03 42.16
N LYS A 69 -12.05 -5.22 41.96
CA LYS A 69 -13.37 -5.49 42.56
C LYS A 69 -14.14 -6.49 41.69
N LYS A 70 -14.39 -7.67 42.28
CA LYS A 70 -14.90 -8.95 41.75
C LYS A 70 -16.16 -8.97 40.83
N GLN A 71 -16.65 -7.86 40.27
CA GLN A 71 -17.88 -7.86 39.44
C GLN A 71 -17.92 -6.84 38.29
N GLN A 72 -16.81 -6.24 37.87
CA GLN A 72 -16.81 -5.34 36.71
C GLN A 72 -16.01 -5.90 35.53
N ASN A 73 -16.60 -5.81 34.33
CA ASN A 73 -15.96 -6.16 33.07
C ASN A 73 -14.60 -5.47 32.94
N PRO A 74 -13.60 -6.13 32.34
CA PRO A 74 -12.30 -5.51 32.10
C PRO A 74 -12.49 -4.23 31.25
N CYS A 75 -11.95 -3.12 31.73
CA CYS A 75 -12.01 -1.84 31.05
C CYS A 75 -10.68 -1.56 30.37
N ILE A 76 -10.74 -1.19 29.10
CA ILE A 76 -9.56 -0.81 28.32
C ILE A 76 -9.62 0.71 28.15
N TYR A 77 -8.53 1.39 28.48
CA TYR A 77 -8.40 2.81 28.17
C TYR A 77 -7.60 2.96 26.89
N ILE A 78 -8.19 3.65 25.92
CA ILE A 78 -7.58 3.84 24.61
C ILE A 78 -7.22 5.32 24.46
N ARG A 79 -5.97 5.58 24.08
CA ARG A 79 -5.52 6.92 23.70
C ARG A 79 -5.89 7.15 22.25
N THR A 80 -6.83 8.06 22.00
CA THR A 80 -7.42 8.28 20.68
C THR A 80 -7.77 9.75 20.47
N THR A 81 -8.40 10.09 19.35
CA THR A 81 -8.91 11.43 19.03
C THR A 81 -10.42 11.39 18.85
N VAL A 82 -11.09 12.55 18.94
CA VAL A 82 -12.53 12.63 18.68
C VAL A 82 -12.84 12.24 17.24
N GLY A 83 -11.97 12.62 16.28
CA GLY A 83 -12.10 12.24 14.87
C GLY A 83 -12.16 10.73 14.68
N HIS A 84 -11.24 9.99 15.30
CA HIS A 84 -11.27 8.53 15.26
C HIS A 84 -12.54 7.95 15.90
N ILE A 85 -12.96 8.49 17.06
CA ILE A 85 -14.18 8.03 17.73
C ILE A 85 -15.42 8.24 16.85
N SER A 86 -15.56 9.42 16.25
CA SER A 86 -16.69 9.74 15.38
C SER A 86 -16.72 8.84 14.16
N PHE A 87 -15.57 8.59 13.55
CA PHE A 87 -15.43 7.72 12.39
C PHE A 87 -15.80 6.26 12.71
N TYR A 88 -15.26 5.70 13.79
CA TYR A 88 -15.59 4.33 14.19
C TYR A 88 -17.07 4.16 14.58
N ARG A 89 -17.68 5.18 15.19
CA ARG A 89 -19.10 5.13 15.53
C ARG A 89 -19.99 5.09 14.30
N GLU A 90 -19.70 5.89 13.28
CA GLU A 90 -20.46 5.84 12.02
C GLU A 90 -20.31 4.48 11.32
N ILE A 91 -19.11 3.89 11.35
CA ILE A 91 -18.91 2.51 10.88
C ILE A 91 -19.76 1.52 11.70
N GLU A 92 -19.74 1.63 13.03
CA GLU A 92 -20.52 0.75 13.89
C GLU A 92 -22.03 0.90 13.68
N GLU A 93 -22.54 2.11 13.54
CA GLU A 93 -23.94 2.39 13.23
C GLU A 93 -24.35 1.81 11.86
N ALA A 94 -23.48 1.95 10.85
CA ALA A 94 -23.70 1.36 9.52
C ALA A 94 -23.78 -0.18 9.57
N ILE A 95 -22.90 -0.83 10.36
CA ILE A 95 -22.87 -2.29 10.56
C ILE A 95 -24.06 -2.76 11.41
N GLN A 96 -24.40 -2.04 12.49
CA GLN A 96 -25.52 -2.41 13.37
C GLN A 96 -26.88 -2.32 12.67
N GLY A 97 -27.06 -1.40 11.72
CA GLY A 97 -28.22 -1.37 10.83
C GLY A 97 -28.38 -2.61 9.93
N SER A 98 -27.30 -3.38 9.75
CA SER A 98 -27.22 -4.57 8.89
C SER A 98 -27.22 -5.91 9.67
N ARG A 99 -27.23 -5.89 11.02
CA ARG A 99 -27.23 -7.06 11.94
C ARG A 99 -28.52 -7.90 11.91
N LYS A 100 -28.88 -8.48 10.76
CA LYS A 100 -29.67 -9.72 10.66
C LYS A 100 -28.86 -10.91 10.13
N GLY A 101 -27.55 -10.76 9.90
CA GLY A 101 -26.64 -11.85 9.55
C GLY A 101 -25.37 -11.83 10.41
N SER A 102 -24.89 -13.00 10.82
CA SER A 102 -23.70 -13.20 11.64
C SER A 102 -22.42 -13.16 10.81
N PHE A 103 -21.37 -12.44 11.27
CA PHE A 103 -20.05 -12.43 10.62
C PHE A 103 -18.94 -13.02 11.53
N PRO A 104 -17.94 -13.70 10.92
CA PRO A 104 -16.73 -14.16 11.60
C PRO A 104 -15.62 -13.10 11.62
N THR A 105 -14.77 -13.17 12.63
CA THR A 105 -13.77 -12.18 13.00
C THR A 105 -12.52 -12.29 12.11
N ILE A 106 -12.12 -11.18 11.47
CA ILE A 106 -10.90 -11.10 10.64
C ILE A 106 -9.82 -10.32 11.39
N ASP A 107 -8.62 -10.90 11.45
CA ASP A 107 -7.45 -10.36 12.13
C ASP A 107 -6.71 -9.34 11.23
N LEU A 108 -6.63 -8.08 11.67
CA LEU A 108 -6.26 -6.95 10.81
C LEU A 108 -4.75 -6.88 10.46
N ASN A 109 -3.87 -7.70 11.02
CA ASN A 109 -2.44 -7.38 11.05
C ASN A 109 -1.59 -7.65 9.78
N SER A 110 -2.13 -8.15 8.67
CA SER A 110 -1.30 -8.62 7.53
C SER A 110 -1.19 -7.69 6.29
N LEU A 111 -1.90 -6.55 6.19
CA LEU A 111 -1.95 -5.68 4.98
C LEU A 111 -1.16 -4.35 5.10
N PRO A 112 -0.64 -3.78 3.97
CA PRO A 112 0.36 -2.70 3.99
C PRO A 112 -0.22 -1.30 4.16
N ASN A 113 -1.51 -1.11 3.90
CA ASN A 113 -2.19 0.18 3.90
C ASN A 113 -3.44 0.14 4.79
N PRO A 114 -3.63 1.11 5.71
CA PRO A 114 -4.80 1.18 6.58
C PRO A 114 -6.12 1.44 5.82
N THR A 115 -6.06 2.16 4.69
CA THR A 115 -7.22 2.37 3.80
C THR A 115 -7.67 1.09 3.10
N GLN A 116 -6.73 0.21 2.74
CA GLN A 116 -7.04 -1.05 2.05
C GLN A 116 -7.54 -2.13 3.03
N ARG A 117 -7.04 -2.13 4.27
CA ARG A 117 -7.55 -2.93 5.40
C ARG A 117 -9.03 -2.74 5.66
N ASN A 118 -9.48 -1.48 5.68
CA ASN A 118 -10.86 -1.15 5.99
C ASN A 118 -11.79 -1.57 4.82
N MET A 119 -11.32 -1.43 3.58
CA MET A 119 -12.13 -1.70 2.39
C MET A 119 -12.46 -3.20 2.21
N GLU A 120 -11.55 -4.13 2.51
CA GLU A 120 -11.82 -5.58 2.34
C GLU A 120 -12.72 -6.17 3.44
N VAL A 121 -12.61 -5.69 4.69
CA VAL A 121 -13.51 -6.08 5.80
C VAL A 121 -14.94 -5.57 5.59
N LEU A 122 -15.10 -4.47 4.83
CA LEU A 122 -16.38 -3.82 4.54
C LEU A 122 -17.05 -4.28 3.23
N MET A 123 -16.42 -5.17 2.45
CA MET A 123 -16.89 -5.52 1.10
C MET A 123 -18.16 -6.37 1.06
N ASP A 124 -18.58 -6.98 2.18
CA ASP A 124 -19.82 -7.76 2.24
C ASP A 124 -21.08 -6.92 2.55
N GLU A 125 -20.92 -5.66 2.97
CA GLU A 125 -22.03 -4.78 3.37
C GLU A 125 -22.02 -3.45 2.59
N ARG A 126 -22.05 -3.55 1.25
CA ARG A 126 -21.89 -2.40 0.32
C ARG A 126 -22.99 -1.34 0.34
N ALA A 127 -24.17 -1.58 0.92
CA ALA A 127 -25.30 -0.65 0.78
C ALA A 127 -25.22 0.56 1.74
N ASN A 128 -24.78 0.35 2.99
CA ASN A 128 -24.82 1.40 4.03
C ASN A 128 -23.51 2.20 4.15
N LEU A 129 -22.42 1.77 3.51
CA LEU A 129 -21.14 2.50 3.53
C LEU A 129 -21.14 3.76 2.67
N PHE A 130 -22.12 3.92 1.77
CA PHE A 130 -22.25 5.14 0.96
C PHE A 130 -22.54 6.38 1.81
N ASP A 131 -23.15 6.24 2.99
CA ASP A 131 -23.43 7.37 3.88
C ASP A 131 -22.12 7.96 4.47
N ASN A 132 -21.09 7.14 4.68
CA ASN A 132 -19.76 7.60 5.14
C ASN A 132 -19.06 8.50 4.11
N LYS A 133 -19.45 8.44 2.83
CA LYS A 133 -18.95 9.36 1.79
C LYS A 133 -19.37 10.79 2.11
N THR A 134 -20.57 10.98 2.63
CA THR A 134 -21.12 12.30 2.98
C THR A 134 -20.35 12.92 4.13
N LEU A 135 -20.02 12.15 5.17
CA LEU A 135 -19.14 12.62 6.26
C LEU A 135 -17.79 13.05 5.68
N GLY A 136 -17.17 12.21 4.83
CA GLY A 136 -15.89 12.53 4.20
C GLY A 136 -15.91 13.87 3.46
N PHE A 137 -16.95 14.14 2.68
CA PHE A 137 -17.12 15.42 1.98
C PHE A 137 -17.37 16.60 2.93
N GLN A 138 -18.19 16.41 3.96
CA GLN A 138 -18.46 17.45 4.95
C GLN A 138 -17.18 17.83 5.71
N GLN A 139 -16.40 16.83 6.14
CA GLN A 139 -15.14 17.05 6.85
C GLN A 139 -14.09 17.69 5.93
N ALA A 140 -13.97 17.24 4.67
CA ALA A 140 -13.08 17.86 3.70
C ALA A 140 -13.44 19.34 3.42
N THR A 141 -14.73 19.67 3.43
CA THR A 141 -15.20 21.05 3.28
C THR A 141 -14.90 21.87 4.55
N ALA A 142 -15.16 21.29 5.73
CA ALA A 142 -14.92 21.95 7.01
C ALA A 142 -13.43 22.21 7.29
N THR A 143 -12.53 21.32 6.88
CA THR A 143 -11.08 21.52 7.00
C THR A 143 -10.56 22.61 6.06
N SER A 144 -11.30 22.95 5.00
CA SER A 144 -11.00 24.07 4.10
C SER A 144 -9.54 24.05 3.59
N ILE A 145 -9.05 22.86 3.22
CA ILE A 145 -7.69 22.69 2.71
C ILE A 145 -7.56 23.45 1.38
N SER A 146 -6.65 24.41 1.33
CA SER A 146 -6.27 25.16 0.14
C SER A 146 -4.78 24.97 -0.13
N LEU A 147 -4.35 25.15 -1.37
CA LEU A 147 -2.94 25.06 -1.76
C LEU A 147 -2.48 26.42 -2.28
N GLY A 148 -1.55 27.04 -1.57
CA GLY A 148 -0.80 28.23 -1.98
C GLY A 148 0.60 27.88 -2.50
N ILE A 149 1.27 28.89 -3.09
CA ILE A 149 2.68 28.77 -3.49
C ILE A 149 3.62 28.64 -2.28
N ASP A 150 3.24 29.24 -1.15
CA ASP A 150 4.04 29.22 0.07
C ASP A 150 4.03 27.84 0.75
N ASP A 151 2.97 27.06 0.54
CA ASP A 151 2.86 25.68 1.05
C ASP A 151 3.87 24.72 0.39
N LEU A 152 4.45 25.10 -0.76
CA LEU A 152 5.41 24.26 -1.49
C LEU A 152 6.82 24.35 -0.89
N LEU A 153 6.98 24.07 0.39
CA LEU A 153 8.24 24.21 1.14
C LEU A 153 9.41 23.45 0.50
N THR A 154 10.45 24.17 0.10
CA THR A 154 11.68 23.60 -0.45
C THR A 154 12.55 23.01 0.65
N VAL A 155 13.16 21.85 0.38
CA VAL A 155 14.04 21.18 1.36
C VAL A 155 15.34 21.97 1.51
N SER A 156 15.70 22.36 2.74
CA SER A 156 16.92 23.11 3.04
C SER A 156 18.20 22.40 2.61
N SER A 157 18.20 21.07 2.54
CA SER A 157 19.35 20.28 2.11
C SER A 157 19.67 20.39 0.61
N LYS A 158 18.72 20.85 -0.22
CA LYS A 158 18.91 20.94 -1.68
C LYS A 158 20.14 21.76 -2.06
N GLY A 159 20.32 22.94 -1.46
CA GLY A 159 21.36 23.88 -1.88
C GLY A 159 22.77 23.30 -1.77
N TRP A 160 23.10 22.68 -0.63
CA TRP A 160 24.42 22.09 -0.43
C TRP A 160 24.60 20.80 -1.25
N LEU A 161 23.55 19.99 -1.42
CA LEU A 161 23.61 18.76 -2.24
C LEU A 161 23.93 19.06 -3.70
N VAL A 162 23.31 20.09 -4.27
CA VAL A 162 23.58 20.50 -5.65
C VAL A 162 25.03 21.01 -5.78
N GLN A 163 25.50 21.82 -4.84
CA GLN A 163 26.88 22.33 -4.85
C GLN A 163 27.94 21.22 -4.74
N ASP A 164 27.71 20.22 -3.89
CA ASP A 164 28.60 19.05 -3.76
C ASP A 164 28.72 18.29 -5.10
N ILE A 165 27.60 18.06 -5.78
CA ILE A 165 27.59 17.34 -7.07
C ILE A 165 28.23 18.17 -8.17
N GLU A 166 28.02 19.48 -8.19
CA GLU A 166 28.68 20.37 -9.15
C GLU A 166 30.20 20.31 -8.98
N HIS A 167 30.69 20.28 -7.74
CA HIS A 167 32.11 20.10 -7.45
C HIS A 167 32.62 18.71 -7.92
N GLN A 168 31.88 17.63 -7.65
CA GLN A 168 32.22 16.29 -8.13
C GLN A 168 32.21 16.21 -9.67
N SER A 169 31.26 16.87 -10.33
CA SER A 169 31.16 16.94 -11.79
C SER A 169 32.36 17.65 -12.40
N LEU A 170 32.83 18.74 -11.79
CA LEU A 170 34.05 19.45 -12.19
C LEU A 170 35.30 18.57 -12.06
N LEU A 171 35.41 17.82 -10.95
CA LEU A 171 36.50 16.86 -10.77
C LEU A 171 36.46 15.78 -11.85
N SER A 172 35.31 15.19 -12.13
CA SER A 172 35.14 14.17 -13.18
C SER A 172 35.46 14.72 -14.57
N ALA A 173 35.13 15.99 -14.85
CA ALA A 173 35.52 16.66 -16.10
C ALA A 173 37.05 16.78 -16.22
N ASN A 174 37.75 17.15 -15.14
CA ASN A 174 39.21 17.20 -15.12
C ASN A 174 39.84 15.82 -15.37
N HIS A 175 39.32 14.75 -14.75
CA HIS A 175 39.81 13.39 -14.98
C HIS A 175 39.62 12.94 -16.44
N GLN A 176 38.53 13.35 -17.09
CA GLN A 176 38.32 13.13 -18.52
C GLN A 176 39.36 13.89 -19.36
N HIS A 177 39.64 15.16 -19.02
CA HIS A 177 40.67 15.95 -19.71
C HIS A 177 42.07 15.33 -19.60
N TYR A 178 42.39 14.71 -18.47
CA TYR A 178 43.66 13.97 -18.29
C TYR A 178 43.67 12.58 -18.94
N GLY A 179 42.56 12.13 -19.53
CA GLY A 179 42.45 10.82 -20.17
C GLY A 179 42.27 9.64 -19.21
N ASN A 180 41.97 9.91 -17.93
CA ASN A 180 41.83 8.88 -16.90
C ASN A 180 40.45 8.19 -16.94
N VAL A 181 39.45 8.81 -17.54
CA VAL A 181 38.05 8.31 -17.59
C VAL A 181 37.51 8.45 -19.00
N HIS A 182 36.82 7.41 -19.49
CA HIS A 182 36.20 7.46 -20.81
C HIS A 182 34.90 8.29 -20.79
N ALA A 183 34.53 8.89 -21.93
CA ALA A 183 33.34 9.75 -22.02
C ALA A 183 32.04 9.02 -21.62
N VAL A 184 31.91 7.74 -21.99
CA VAL A 184 30.75 6.90 -21.62
C VAL A 184 30.70 6.62 -20.13
N GLU A 185 31.85 6.38 -19.50
CA GLU A 185 31.94 6.13 -18.05
C GLU A 185 31.58 7.38 -17.26
N LYS A 186 32.07 8.55 -17.69
CA LYS A 186 31.69 9.83 -17.09
C LYS A 186 30.18 10.07 -17.19
N LEU A 187 29.58 9.85 -18.35
CA LEU A 187 28.14 10.02 -18.53
C LEU A 187 27.35 9.13 -17.56
N ARG A 188 27.73 7.85 -17.47
CA ARG A 188 27.11 6.89 -16.55
C ARG A 188 27.26 7.32 -15.09
N GLN A 189 28.47 7.68 -14.66
CA GLN A 189 28.73 8.16 -13.30
C GLN A 189 27.90 9.41 -12.98
N SER A 190 27.81 10.37 -13.90
CA SER A 190 27.00 11.58 -13.74
C SER A 190 25.53 11.24 -13.54
N ILE A 191 24.98 10.36 -14.40
CA ILE A 191 23.59 9.88 -14.29
C ILE A 191 23.35 9.22 -12.93
N ASP A 192 24.23 8.33 -12.50
CA ASP A 192 24.09 7.59 -11.24
C ASP A 192 24.14 8.54 -10.02
N ILE A 193 25.05 9.51 -10.00
CA ILE A 193 25.17 10.51 -8.92
C ILE A 193 23.92 11.40 -8.85
N TRP A 194 23.46 11.93 -9.99
CA TRP A 194 22.27 12.77 -10.03
C TRP A 194 21.01 12.01 -9.64
N TYR A 195 20.89 10.76 -10.09
CA TYR A 195 19.78 9.90 -9.73
C TYR A 195 19.76 9.62 -8.22
N ALA A 196 20.89 9.20 -7.64
CA ALA A 196 21.03 8.95 -6.21
C ALA A 196 20.71 10.20 -5.36
N THR A 197 21.12 11.38 -5.82
CA THR A 197 20.79 12.64 -5.14
C THR A 197 19.31 12.97 -5.20
N SER A 198 18.70 12.85 -6.37
CA SER A 198 17.26 13.09 -6.53
C SER A 198 16.45 12.16 -5.63
N GLU A 199 16.85 10.89 -5.55
CA GLU A 199 16.22 9.91 -4.69
C GLU A 199 16.43 10.21 -3.19
N TYR A 200 17.64 10.61 -2.80
CA TYR A 200 17.91 11.04 -1.42
C TYR A 200 17.03 12.24 -1.02
N LEU A 201 16.94 13.27 -1.88
CA LEU A 201 16.04 14.41 -1.66
C LEU A 201 14.58 13.98 -1.52
N ARG A 202 14.13 13.05 -2.36
CA ARG A 202 12.76 12.52 -2.31
C ARG A 202 12.47 11.82 -0.98
N GLN A 203 13.45 11.11 -0.43
CA GLN A 203 13.32 10.41 0.86
C GLN A 203 13.35 11.38 2.05
N GLU A 204 14.20 12.41 2.00
CA GLU A 204 14.31 13.47 3.02
C GLU A 204 13.06 14.36 3.13
N MET A 205 12.24 14.46 2.08
CA MET A 205 11.00 15.25 2.11
C MET A 205 10.02 14.77 3.18
N ASN A 206 9.81 13.46 3.30
CA ASN A 206 8.82 12.89 4.22
C ASN A 206 9.10 13.23 5.69
N PRO A 207 10.30 12.98 6.24
CA PRO A 207 10.60 13.37 7.62
C PRO A 207 10.59 14.88 7.79
N ASN A 208 11.04 15.66 6.79
CA ASN A 208 11.05 17.11 6.88
C ASN A 208 9.63 17.69 7.03
N PHE A 209 8.68 17.29 6.18
CA PHE A 209 7.29 17.72 6.33
C PHE A 209 6.68 17.31 7.67
N ARG A 210 7.00 16.10 8.18
CA ARG A 210 6.49 15.63 9.48
C ARG A 210 7.01 16.46 10.66
N ILE A 211 8.24 16.95 10.59
CA ILE A 211 8.88 17.71 11.67
C ILE A 211 8.48 19.18 11.59
N THR A 212 8.49 19.76 10.39
CA THR A 212 8.33 21.20 10.18
C THR A 212 6.86 21.60 10.18
N GLU A 213 6.04 20.97 9.32
CA GLU A 213 4.63 21.31 9.13
C GLU A 213 3.79 20.07 8.76
N PRO A 214 3.36 19.25 9.74
CA PRO A 214 2.60 18.03 9.48
C PRO A 214 1.21 18.30 8.88
N LEU A 215 0.71 19.54 9.01
CA LEU A 215 -0.58 19.99 8.46
C LEU A 215 -0.46 20.65 7.09
N ASN A 216 0.71 20.58 6.44
CA ASN A 216 0.91 21.16 5.12
C ASN A 216 -0.06 20.53 4.08
N PRO A 217 -0.81 21.34 3.32
CA PRO A 217 -1.79 20.85 2.34
C PRO A 217 -1.20 19.90 1.29
N ALA A 218 -0.02 20.20 0.74
CA ALA A 218 0.65 19.37 -0.25
C ALA A 218 1.01 18.01 0.35
N TYR A 219 1.55 18.02 1.58
CA TYR A 219 1.85 16.80 2.33
C TYR A 219 0.57 15.98 2.59
N ILE A 220 -0.47 16.57 3.19
CA ILE A 220 -1.72 15.86 3.50
C ILE A 220 -2.30 15.20 2.25
N MET A 221 -2.39 15.91 1.12
CA MET A 221 -3.01 15.37 -0.10
C MET A 221 -2.27 14.15 -0.65
N SER A 222 -0.93 14.16 -0.68
CA SER A 222 -0.18 13.04 -1.26
C SER A 222 -0.06 11.86 -0.32
N PHE A 223 0.21 12.09 0.97
CA PHE A 223 0.41 10.98 1.92
C PHE A 223 -0.89 10.34 2.40
N SER A 224 -2.02 11.07 2.36
CA SER A 224 -3.34 10.46 2.56
C SER A 224 -3.80 9.59 1.38
N GLY A 225 -3.12 9.68 0.23
CA GLY A 225 -3.54 9.03 -1.01
C GLY A 225 -4.73 9.71 -1.69
N ALA A 226 -5.12 10.91 -1.26
CA ALA A 226 -6.21 11.67 -1.87
C ALA A 226 -5.83 12.17 -3.28
N ARG A 227 -4.66 12.79 -3.41
CA ARG A 227 -4.12 13.25 -4.70
C ARG A 227 -2.63 13.52 -4.60
N GLY A 228 -1.89 13.13 -5.64
CA GLY A 228 -0.47 13.40 -5.72
C GLY A 228 0.36 12.21 -5.26
N SER A 229 1.47 11.94 -5.96
CA SER A 229 2.48 10.99 -5.51
C SER A 229 3.68 11.72 -4.91
N ALA A 230 4.47 11.01 -4.09
CA ALA A 230 5.72 11.57 -3.56
C ALA A 230 6.67 12.05 -4.68
N SER A 231 6.63 11.40 -5.85
CA SER A 231 7.40 11.85 -7.02
C SER A 231 6.87 13.16 -7.60
N GLN A 232 5.56 13.38 -7.61
CA GLN A 232 4.97 14.64 -8.06
C GLN A 232 5.26 15.79 -7.10
N ILE A 233 5.21 15.56 -5.79
CA ILE A 233 5.66 16.54 -4.79
C ILE A 233 7.14 16.84 -4.98
N HIS A 234 7.96 15.82 -5.20
CA HIS A 234 9.40 15.99 -5.43
C HIS A 234 9.70 16.92 -6.61
N GLN A 235 8.92 16.83 -7.70
CA GLN A 235 9.05 17.75 -8.83
C GLN A 235 8.62 19.20 -8.52
N LEU A 236 7.72 19.40 -7.53
CA LEU A 236 7.28 20.73 -7.11
C LEU A 236 8.30 21.44 -6.22
N VAL A 237 8.90 20.72 -5.26
CA VAL A 237 9.71 21.33 -4.18
C VAL A 237 11.18 20.88 -4.14
N GLY A 238 11.52 19.74 -4.74
CA GLY A 238 12.88 19.21 -4.77
C GLY A 238 13.62 19.65 -6.02
N MET A 239 13.68 18.73 -6.99
CA MET A 239 14.24 18.97 -8.31
C MET A 239 13.42 18.20 -9.34
N ARG A 240 13.41 18.67 -10.58
CA ARG A 240 12.76 17.93 -11.67
C ARG A 240 13.60 16.72 -12.12
N GLY A 241 14.92 16.83 -12.03
CA GLY A 241 15.86 15.73 -12.19
C GLY A 241 16.21 15.43 -13.65
N LEU A 242 16.63 14.18 -13.89
CA LEU A 242 17.08 13.69 -15.17
C LEU A 242 15.93 13.49 -16.17
N MET A 243 16.18 13.85 -17.42
CA MET A 243 15.24 13.70 -18.53
C MET A 243 15.83 12.84 -19.64
N SER A 244 14.95 12.20 -20.40
CA SER A 244 15.32 11.45 -21.61
C SER A 244 15.07 12.27 -22.88
N ASP A 245 15.90 12.05 -23.89
CA ASP A 245 15.67 12.55 -25.23
C ASP A 245 14.49 11.81 -25.93
N PRO A 246 14.06 12.27 -27.13
CA PRO A 246 13.02 11.59 -27.90
C PRO A 246 13.35 10.12 -28.20
N GLN A 247 14.63 9.78 -28.39
CA GLN A 247 15.14 8.44 -28.65
C GLN A 247 15.13 7.55 -27.39
N GLY A 248 15.01 8.11 -26.19
CA GLY A 248 15.04 7.41 -24.90
C GLY A 248 16.42 7.32 -24.27
N GLN A 249 17.43 8.00 -24.81
CA GLN A 249 18.74 8.15 -24.19
C GLN A 249 18.66 9.21 -23.09
N MET A 250 19.42 9.00 -22.02
CA MET A 250 19.48 9.95 -20.91
C MET A 250 20.32 11.16 -21.29
N LEU A 251 19.79 12.35 -21.02
CA LEU A 251 20.53 13.59 -21.21
C LEU A 251 21.50 13.79 -20.05
N GLU A 252 22.73 14.24 -20.37
CA GLU A 252 23.73 14.63 -19.36
C GLU A 252 23.28 15.86 -18.57
N LEU A 253 22.49 16.75 -19.20
CA LEU A 253 21.96 17.96 -18.58
C LEU A 253 20.78 17.64 -17.65
N VAL A 254 20.96 17.93 -16.37
CA VAL A 254 19.97 17.70 -15.31
C VAL A 254 19.20 18.97 -14.99
N ILE A 255 17.89 18.87 -14.80
CA ILE A 255 17.05 19.99 -14.38
C ILE A 255 17.11 20.10 -12.86
N GLN A 256 17.93 21.03 -12.38
CA GLN A 256 18.15 21.29 -10.95
C GLN A 256 16.98 22.06 -10.33
N SER A 257 16.37 22.96 -11.11
CA SER A 257 15.23 23.75 -10.68
C SER A 257 13.99 22.89 -10.41
N ASN A 258 13.12 23.39 -9.53
CA ASN A 258 11.80 22.83 -9.30
C ASN A 258 10.70 23.72 -9.89
N LEU A 259 9.45 23.24 -9.88
CA LEU A 259 8.33 24.00 -10.45
C LEU A 259 7.95 25.23 -9.61
N ARG A 260 8.34 25.29 -8.32
CA ARG A 260 8.17 26.48 -7.47
C ARG A 260 9.14 27.61 -7.85
N GLU A 261 10.42 27.29 -8.04
CA GLU A 261 11.50 28.22 -8.40
C GLU A 261 11.35 28.71 -9.85
N GLY A 262 10.80 27.87 -10.71
CA GLY A 262 10.67 28.13 -12.14
C GLY A 262 11.82 27.48 -12.94
N LEU A 263 11.50 27.10 -14.17
CA LEU A 263 12.46 26.48 -15.09
C LEU A 263 13.05 27.52 -16.03
N SER A 264 14.35 27.43 -16.30
CA SER A 264 14.97 28.20 -17.37
C SER A 264 14.43 27.77 -18.74
N LEU A 265 14.64 28.59 -19.78
CA LEU A 265 14.19 28.27 -21.15
C LEU A 265 14.72 26.91 -21.62
N THR A 266 16.01 26.63 -21.36
CA THR A 266 16.65 25.37 -21.75
C THR A 266 16.05 24.17 -21.00
N GLU A 267 15.88 24.27 -19.68
CA GLU A 267 15.27 23.22 -18.86
C GLU A 267 13.82 22.96 -19.25
N TYR A 268 13.07 24.02 -19.57
CA TYR A 268 11.70 23.92 -20.02
C TYR A 268 11.61 23.17 -21.36
N ILE A 269 12.44 23.52 -22.35
CA ILE A 269 12.49 22.83 -23.65
C ILE A 269 12.88 21.35 -23.49
N ILE A 270 13.88 21.06 -22.66
CA ILE A 270 14.27 19.68 -22.35
C ILE A 270 13.09 18.91 -21.74
N SER A 271 12.39 19.53 -20.79
CA SER A 271 11.21 18.92 -20.20
C SER A 271 10.07 18.69 -21.21
N CYS A 272 9.92 19.53 -22.24
CA CYS A 272 8.90 19.35 -23.26
C CYS A 272 9.12 18.07 -24.08
N TYR A 273 10.36 17.69 -24.35
CA TYR A 273 10.66 16.44 -25.07
C TYR A 273 10.20 15.21 -24.28
N GLY A 274 10.53 15.14 -22.99
CA GLY A 274 10.07 14.07 -22.09
C GLY A 274 8.54 14.01 -21.99
N ALA A 275 7.90 15.17 -21.83
CA ALA A 275 6.44 15.26 -21.76
C ALA A 275 5.75 14.80 -23.06
N ARG A 276 6.24 15.26 -24.22
CA ARG A 276 5.70 14.86 -25.53
C ARG A 276 5.84 13.37 -25.77
N LYS A 277 7.00 12.79 -25.43
CA LYS A 277 7.20 11.34 -25.50
C LYS A 277 6.23 10.59 -24.61
N GLY A 278 6.01 11.06 -23.38
CA GLY A 278 5.03 10.47 -22.46
C GLY A 278 3.60 10.47 -23.03
N VAL A 279 3.16 11.57 -23.67
CA VAL A 279 1.84 11.66 -24.31
C VAL A 279 1.74 10.70 -25.50
N ILE A 280 2.75 10.65 -26.36
CA ILE A 280 2.78 9.74 -27.52
C ILE A 280 2.76 8.28 -27.05
N ASP A 281 3.63 7.92 -26.11
CA ASP A 281 3.71 6.58 -25.53
C ASP A 281 2.36 6.19 -24.91
N THR A 282 1.67 7.14 -24.28
CA THR A 282 0.33 6.88 -23.72
C THR A 282 -0.65 6.48 -24.82
N SER A 283 -0.75 7.26 -25.89
CA SER A 283 -1.67 6.95 -26.99
C SER A 283 -1.34 5.62 -27.67
N VAL A 284 -0.06 5.38 -27.97
CA VAL A 284 0.38 4.13 -28.63
C VAL A 284 0.10 2.94 -27.72
N ARG A 285 0.51 3.00 -26.45
CA ARG A 285 0.37 1.90 -25.51
C ARG A 285 -1.09 1.62 -25.11
N THR A 286 -1.96 2.64 -25.09
CA THR A 286 -3.42 2.43 -24.94
C THR A 286 -3.97 1.60 -26.09
N SER A 287 -3.49 1.82 -27.33
CA SER A 287 -3.92 1.02 -28.48
C SER A 287 -3.46 -0.44 -28.37
N ASP A 288 -2.23 -0.69 -27.91
CA ASP A 288 -1.68 -2.04 -27.73
C ASP A 288 -2.42 -2.80 -26.62
N ALA A 289 -2.72 -2.14 -25.49
CA ALA A 289 -3.50 -2.72 -24.40
C ALA A 289 -4.93 -3.08 -24.85
N GLY A 290 -5.56 -2.20 -25.66
CA GLY A 290 -6.86 -2.48 -26.27
C GLY A 290 -6.81 -3.66 -27.23
N PHE A 291 -5.77 -3.75 -28.07
CA PHE A 291 -5.55 -4.88 -28.98
C PHE A 291 -5.35 -6.19 -28.22
N LEU A 292 -4.53 -6.19 -27.17
CA LEU A 292 -4.33 -7.35 -26.29
C LEU A 292 -5.64 -7.81 -25.66
N THR A 293 -6.41 -6.88 -25.10
CA THR A 293 -7.71 -7.18 -24.48
C THR A 293 -8.65 -7.82 -25.49
N ARG A 294 -8.73 -7.26 -26.70
CA ARG A 294 -9.54 -7.82 -27.79
C ARG A 294 -9.10 -9.24 -28.14
N ARG A 295 -7.80 -9.50 -28.29
CA ARG A 295 -7.28 -10.83 -28.61
C ARG A 295 -7.56 -11.85 -27.51
N LEU A 296 -7.38 -11.45 -26.24
CA LEU A 296 -7.72 -12.30 -25.10
C LEU A 296 -9.20 -12.67 -25.12
N VAL A 297 -10.09 -11.70 -25.30
CA VAL A 297 -11.55 -11.93 -25.33
C VAL A 297 -11.95 -12.80 -26.53
N GLU A 298 -11.42 -12.55 -27.72
CA GLU A 298 -11.71 -13.34 -28.94
C GLU A 298 -11.37 -14.83 -28.76
N VAL A 299 -10.24 -15.15 -28.11
CA VAL A 299 -9.82 -16.55 -27.88
C VAL A 299 -10.70 -17.24 -26.85
N VAL A 300 -11.22 -16.51 -25.86
CA VAL A 300 -11.87 -17.11 -24.69
C VAL A 300 -13.40 -16.99 -24.67
N GLN A 301 -14.01 -16.25 -25.60
CA GLN A 301 -15.44 -15.94 -25.62
C GLN A 301 -16.39 -17.15 -25.55
N HIS A 302 -15.96 -18.31 -26.03
CA HIS A 302 -16.81 -19.51 -26.10
C HIS A 302 -16.82 -20.36 -24.82
N LEU A 303 -15.99 -20.02 -23.83
CA LEU A 303 -15.74 -20.85 -22.65
C LEU A 303 -16.49 -20.28 -21.43
N VAL A 304 -17.53 -21.00 -21.02
CA VAL A 304 -18.47 -20.61 -19.95
C VAL A 304 -18.48 -21.67 -18.84
N VAL A 305 -18.87 -21.29 -17.62
CA VAL A 305 -19.14 -22.26 -16.55
C VAL A 305 -20.42 -23.02 -16.86
N ARG A 306 -20.36 -24.34 -17.06
CA ARG A 306 -21.55 -25.14 -17.45
C ARG A 306 -22.01 -26.17 -16.43
N ARG A 307 -21.10 -26.70 -15.61
CA ARG A 307 -21.42 -27.75 -14.62
C ARG A 307 -20.75 -27.45 -13.30
N THR A 308 -21.27 -28.06 -12.24
CA THR A 308 -20.69 -27.96 -10.89
C THR A 308 -19.35 -28.67 -10.79
N GLU A 309 -19.24 -29.90 -11.29
CA GLU A 309 -18.05 -30.73 -11.20
C GLU A 309 -17.69 -31.40 -12.54
N CYS A 310 -16.38 -31.54 -12.82
CA CYS A 310 -15.84 -32.22 -14.00
C CYS A 310 -15.30 -33.64 -13.71
N GLY A 311 -15.34 -34.08 -12.44
CA GLY A 311 -14.88 -35.38 -11.98
C GLY A 311 -13.36 -35.54 -11.88
N THR A 312 -12.57 -34.47 -12.04
CA THR A 312 -11.12 -34.53 -11.87
C THR A 312 -10.73 -34.68 -10.40
N THR A 313 -9.78 -35.58 -10.13
CA THR A 313 -9.04 -35.70 -8.86
C THR A 313 -7.72 -34.92 -8.89
N TRP A 314 -7.37 -34.34 -10.04
CA TRP A 314 -6.08 -33.68 -10.22
C TRP A 314 -6.12 -32.25 -9.68
N GLY A 315 -5.16 -31.94 -8.82
CA GLY A 315 -4.92 -30.61 -8.28
C GLY A 315 -3.47 -30.15 -8.51
N ILE A 316 -3.22 -28.87 -8.26
CA ILE A 316 -1.87 -28.31 -8.22
C ILE A 316 -1.49 -28.17 -6.74
N HIS A 317 -0.28 -28.59 -6.39
CA HIS A 317 0.26 -28.44 -5.04
C HIS A 317 0.90 -27.07 -4.88
N VAL A 318 0.40 -26.27 -3.93
CA VAL A 318 0.96 -24.97 -3.57
C VAL A 318 1.68 -25.10 -2.24
N SER A 319 3.00 -24.93 -2.26
CA SER A 319 3.84 -25.00 -1.06
C SER A 319 3.78 -23.70 -0.26
N PRO A 320 3.86 -23.77 1.09
CA PRO A 320 3.91 -22.59 1.94
C PRO A 320 5.18 -21.75 1.69
N PRO A 321 5.17 -20.46 2.07
CA PRO A 321 6.28 -19.55 1.81
C PRO A 321 7.56 -19.99 2.53
N ASN A 322 8.58 -20.39 1.76
CA ASN A 322 9.92 -20.76 2.24
C ASN A 322 10.88 -19.56 2.25
N GLY A 323 10.50 -18.46 2.91
CA GLY A 323 11.34 -17.26 3.06
C GLY A 323 11.52 -16.39 1.81
N MET A 324 11.53 -16.98 0.60
CA MET A 324 11.65 -16.22 -0.67
C MET A 324 10.31 -15.66 -1.18
N MET A 325 9.18 -16.26 -0.79
CA MET A 325 7.86 -15.80 -1.22
C MET A 325 7.17 -15.01 -0.09
N PRO A 326 6.72 -13.77 -0.33
CA PRO A 326 5.95 -13.03 0.66
C PRO A 326 4.64 -13.75 0.99
N GLN A 327 4.31 -13.83 2.28
CA GLN A 327 3.08 -14.47 2.78
C GLN A 327 1.80 -13.98 2.08
N ARG A 328 1.77 -12.71 1.65
CA ARG A 328 0.64 -12.14 0.90
C ARG A 328 0.40 -12.78 -0.45
N VAL A 329 1.46 -13.10 -1.19
CA VAL A 329 1.31 -13.75 -2.50
C VAL A 329 0.69 -15.12 -2.33
N PHE A 330 1.10 -15.84 -1.28
CA PHE A 330 0.53 -17.13 -0.92
C PHE A 330 -0.96 -17.02 -0.56
N ILE A 331 -1.34 -16.06 0.29
CA ILE A 331 -2.74 -15.83 0.65
C ILE A 331 -3.57 -15.50 -0.60
N ASN A 332 -3.15 -14.51 -1.40
CA ASN A 332 -3.89 -14.07 -2.59
C ASN A 332 -4.05 -15.18 -3.64
N THR A 333 -3.11 -16.12 -3.70
CA THR A 333 -3.18 -17.26 -4.63
C THR A 333 -4.22 -18.29 -4.18
N LEU A 334 -4.39 -18.48 -2.87
CA LEU A 334 -5.27 -19.53 -2.32
C LEU A 334 -6.69 -19.06 -2.04
N VAL A 335 -6.89 -17.77 -1.72
CA VAL A 335 -8.23 -17.22 -1.43
C VAL A 335 -9.14 -17.46 -2.63
N GLY A 336 -10.31 -18.07 -2.36
CA GLY A 336 -11.32 -18.33 -3.38
C GLY A 336 -11.07 -19.58 -4.23
N CYS A 337 -9.94 -20.28 -4.05
CA CYS A 337 -9.73 -21.59 -4.65
C CYS A 337 -10.50 -22.69 -3.90
N VAL A 338 -10.58 -23.88 -4.49
CA VAL A 338 -11.28 -25.05 -3.91
C VAL A 338 -10.28 -26.18 -3.67
N LEU A 339 -10.41 -26.88 -2.55
CA LEU A 339 -9.54 -27.99 -2.20
C LEU A 339 -9.74 -29.21 -3.12
N ALA A 340 -8.63 -29.75 -3.61
CA ALA A 340 -8.63 -31.00 -4.37
C ALA A 340 -8.61 -32.24 -3.47
N ASP A 341 -7.97 -32.15 -2.30
CA ASP A 341 -7.83 -33.24 -1.33
C ASP A 341 -8.24 -32.79 0.09
N ASN A 342 -8.61 -33.76 0.94
CA ASN A 342 -8.86 -33.51 2.36
C ASN A 342 -7.56 -33.12 3.06
N ILE A 343 -7.65 -32.18 4.00
CA ILE A 343 -6.50 -31.77 4.81
C ILE A 343 -6.70 -32.20 6.26
N TYR A 344 -5.70 -32.94 6.76
CA TYR A 344 -5.66 -33.45 8.12
C TYR A 344 -4.51 -32.81 8.89
N ILE A 345 -4.75 -32.56 10.19
CA ILE A 345 -3.70 -32.28 11.16
C ILE A 345 -3.74 -33.41 12.20
N GLY A 346 -2.75 -34.30 12.12
CA GLY A 346 -2.78 -35.57 12.85
C GLY A 346 -4.04 -36.38 12.49
N PRO A 347 -4.83 -36.84 13.48
CA PRO A 347 -6.05 -37.59 13.22
C PRO A 347 -7.27 -36.72 12.87
N ARG A 348 -7.18 -35.37 12.97
CA ARG A 348 -8.32 -34.47 12.84
C ARG A 348 -8.38 -33.88 11.42
N CYS A 349 -9.50 -34.06 10.74
CA CYS A 349 -9.79 -33.38 9.47
C CYS A 349 -10.11 -31.91 9.73
N ILE A 350 -9.40 -31.01 9.05
CA ILE A 350 -9.61 -29.55 9.15
C ILE A 350 -10.47 -29.03 8.01
N ALA A 351 -10.23 -29.54 6.81
CA ALA A 351 -10.94 -29.12 5.61
C ALA A 351 -11.18 -30.33 4.69
N LEU A 352 -12.36 -30.35 4.09
CA LEU A 352 -12.79 -31.42 3.21
C LEU A 352 -12.48 -31.07 1.75
N ARG A 353 -12.34 -32.10 0.92
CA ARG A 353 -12.30 -31.97 -0.53
C ARG A 353 -13.55 -31.22 -1.02
N ASN A 354 -13.36 -30.40 -2.05
CA ASN A 354 -14.40 -29.54 -2.63
C ASN A 354 -14.88 -28.39 -1.73
N GLN A 355 -14.24 -28.18 -0.58
CA GLN A 355 -14.48 -26.99 0.24
C GLN A 355 -13.71 -25.79 -0.33
N ASP A 356 -14.35 -24.62 -0.31
CA ASP A 356 -13.75 -23.35 -0.68
C ASP A 356 -12.77 -22.85 0.38
N ILE A 357 -11.70 -22.20 -0.07
CA ILE A 357 -10.62 -21.72 0.78
C ILE A 357 -10.88 -20.25 1.14
N GLY A 358 -11.36 -20.03 2.35
CA GLY A 358 -11.49 -18.71 2.96
C GLY A 358 -10.23 -18.26 3.70
N VAL A 359 -10.16 -16.95 4.00
CA VAL A 359 -9.05 -16.32 4.73
C VAL A 359 -8.80 -17.01 6.08
N GLY A 360 -9.85 -17.33 6.85
CA GLY A 360 -9.72 -18.01 8.14
C GLY A 360 -9.11 -19.41 8.06
N LEU A 361 -9.39 -20.18 7.00
CA LEU A 361 -8.74 -21.47 6.77
C LEU A 361 -7.26 -21.30 6.46
N ILE A 362 -6.91 -20.32 5.62
CA ILE A 362 -5.51 -20.02 5.27
C ILE A 362 -4.70 -19.63 6.51
N HIS A 363 -5.24 -18.80 7.40
CA HIS A 363 -4.55 -18.43 8.64
C HIS A 363 -4.29 -19.64 9.54
N ARG A 364 -5.27 -20.54 9.67
CA ARG A 364 -5.06 -21.81 10.39
C ARG A 364 -3.97 -22.63 9.72
N PHE A 365 -3.91 -22.70 8.39
CA PHE A 365 -2.84 -23.41 7.70
C PHE A 365 -1.46 -22.80 7.96
N ILE A 366 -1.32 -21.47 7.87
CA ILE A 366 -0.04 -20.80 8.09
C ILE A 366 0.49 -21.05 9.52
N ILE A 367 -0.40 -21.09 10.52
CA ILE A 367 -0.04 -21.31 11.93
C ILE A 367 0.27 -22.79 12.20
N PHE A 368 -0.56 -23.71 11.71
CA PHE A 368 -0.53 -25.10 12.13
C PHE A 368 0.17 -26.06 11.16
N GLN A 369 0.37 -25.70 9.89
CA GLN A 369 0.79 -26.66 8.86
C GLN A 369 1.75 -26.05 7.82
N ARG A 370 2.98 -26.57 7.78
CA ARG A 370 3.97 -26.28 6.71
C ARG A 370 3.96 -27.35 5.61
N GLN A 371 2.78 -27.82 5.19
CA GLN A 371 2.65 -28.80 4.11
C GLN A 371 2.02 -28.15 2.87
N ALA A 372 2.28 -28.74 1.70
CA ALA A 372 1.70 -28.26 0.45
C ALA A 372 0.19 -28.52 0.40
N ILE A 373 -0.55 -27.53 -0.10
CA ILE A 373 -2.01 -27.60 -0.24
C ILE A 373 -2.35 -27.97 -1.68
N SER A 374 -3.19 -28.99 -1.86
CA SER A 374 -3.69 -29.43 -3.17
C SER A 374 -4.95 -28.64 -3.54
N ILE A 375 -4.86 -27.80 -4.58
CA ILE A 375 -5.98 -26.96 -5.05
C ILE A 375 -6.47 -27.40 -6.44
N ARG A 376 -7.78 -27.30 -6.66
CA ARG A 376 -8.38 -27.44 -8.00
C ARG A 376 -8.10 -26.15 -8.78
N THR A 377 -7.78 -26.29 -10.07
CA THR A 377 -7.53 -25.14 -10.94
C THR A 377 -8.23 -25.30 -12.28
N PRO A 378 -8.44 -24.20 -13.03
CA PRO A 378 -8.97 -24.29 -14.39
C PRO A 378 -8.08 -25.10 -15.33
N PHE A 379 -6.76 -25.19 -15.05
CA PHE A 379 -5.78 -25.93 -15.84
C PHE A 379 -5.93 -27.45 -15.71
N THR A 380 -6.43 -27.94 -14.57
CA THR A 380 -6.63 -29.39 -14.33
C THR A 380 -8.06 -29.86 -14.59
N CYS A 381 -8.92 -28.98 -15.14
CA CYS A 381 -10.30 -29.32 -15.49
C CYS A 381 -10.34 -30.34 -16.64
N LYS A 382 -11.14 -31.40 -16.50
CA LYS A 382 -11.26 -32.47 -17.50
C LYS A 382 -11.94 -32.04 -18.81
N SER A 383 -12.63 -30.90 -18.80
CA SER A 383 -13.39 -30.43 -19.97
C SER A 383 -12.53 -29.56 -20.89
N THR A 384 -12.70 -29.73 -22.19
CA THR A 384 -12.02 -28.96 -23.24
C THR A 384 -12.78 -27.69 -23.66
N SER A 385 -14.10 -27.63 -23.45
CA SER A 385 -14.98 -26.57 -23.98
C SER A 385 -15.74 -25.77 -22.91
N TRP A 386 -15.56 -26.10 -21.63
CA TRP A 386 -16.19 -25.41 -20.51
C TRP A 386 -15.38 -25.62 -19.23
N ILE A 387 -15.59 -24.79 -18.20
CA ILE A 387 -14.95 -24.96 -16.89
C ILE A 387 -16.04 -25.33 -15.87
N CYS A 388 -15.70 -26.17 -14.88
CA CYS A 388 -16.63 -26.49 -13.80
C CYS A 388 -16.54 -25.48 -12.65
N ARG A 389 -17.63 -25.32 -11.89
CA ARG A 389 -17.70 -24.43 -10.72
C ARG A 389 -16.55 -24.68 -9.74
N LEU A 390 -16.26 -25.94 -9.42
CA LEU A 390 -15.25 -26.31 -8.43
C LEU A 390 -13.80 -26.13 -8.92
N CYS A 391 -13.53 -26.20 -10.22
CA CYS A 391 -12.18 -25.92 -10.76
C CYS A 391 -11.92 -24.42 -10.92
N TYR A 392 -12.97 -23.61 -11.07
CA TYR A 392 -12.84 -22.15 -11.11
C TYR A 392 -12.75 -21.56 -9.69
N GLY A 393 -13.67 -21.96 -8.81
CA GLY A 393 -13.75 -21.48 -7.44
C GLY A 393 -14.72 -20.31 -7.27
N ARG A 394 -14.30 -19.34 -6.45
CA ARG A 394 -15.11 -18.20 -6.00
C ARG A 394 -15.19 -17.10 -7.06
N SER A 395 -16.36 -16.51 -7.23
CA SER A 395 -16.52 -15.32 -8.06
C SER A 395 -15.94 -14.10 -7.33
N PRO A 396 -15.11 -13.28 -8.00
CA PRO A 396 -14.51 -12.09 -7.38
C PRO A 396 -15.55 -11.00 -7.03
N THR A 397 -16.78 -11.09 -7.57
CA THR A 397 -17.81 -10.05 -7.39
C THR A 397 -18.74 -10.30 -6.21
N GLN A 398 -19.08 -11.57 -5.96
CA GLN A 398 -20.12 -11.99 -5.03
C GLN A 398 -19.58 -12.67 -3.76
N GLY A 399 -18.30 -13.03 -3.71
CA GLY A 399 -17.73 -13.72 -2.54
C GLY A 399 -18.14 -15.19 -2.40
N ASP A 400 -19.12 -15.66 -3.16
CA ASP A 400 -19.54 -17.06 -3.25
C ASP A 400 -18.92 -17.81 -4.43
N LEU A 401 -19.05 -19.13 -4.45
CA LEU A 401 -18.64 -19.96 -5.61
C LEU A 401 -19.36 -19.49 -6.88
N VAL A 402 -18.65 -19.47 -8.00
CA VAL A 402 -19.17 -19.00 -9.30
C VAL A 402 -20.49 -19.64 -9.72
N GLU A 403 -21.40 -18.87 -10.32
CA GLU A 403 -22.69 -19.38 -10.78
C GLU A 403 -22.61 -20.06 -12.15
N LEU A 404 -23.54 -20.98 -12.40
CA LEU A 404 -23.63 -21.66 -13.69
C LEU A 404 -24.09 -20.66 -14.77
N GLY A 405 -23.41 -20.66 -15.92
CA GLY A 405 -23.67 -19.74 -17.02
C GLY A 405 -22.79 -18.48 -17.00
N GLU A 406 -21.97 -18.27 -15.96
CA GLU A 406 -21.11 -17.09 -15.88
C GLU A 406 -19.97 -17.14 -16.91
N ALA A 407 -19.78 -16.03 -17.63
CA ALA A 407 -18.76 -15.86 -18.66
C ALA A 407 -17.38 -15.52 -18.06
N VAL A 408 -16.90 -16.37 -17.16
CA VAL A 408 -15.68 -16.17 -16.35
C VAL A 408 -14.44 -15.82 -17.15
N ARG A 409 -14.34 -16.28 -18.39
CA ARG A 409 -13.16 -15.98 -19.20
C ARG A 409 -13.20 -14.62 -19.88
N ILE A 410 -14.38 -14.06 -20.16
CA ILE A 410 -14.50 -12.67 -20.59
C ILE A 410 -14.05 -11.76 -19.43
N ILE A 411 -14.48 -12.08 -18.21
CA ILE A 411 -14.02 -11.41 -16.98
C ILE A 411 -12.50 -11.51 -16.88
N ALA A 412 -11.91 -12.70 -17.03
CA ALA A 412 -10.46 -12.87 -17.01
C ALA A 412 -9.72 -12.05 -18.08
N GLY A 413 -10.23 -12.03 -19.32
CA GLY A 413 -9.66 -11.23 -20.41
C GLY A 413 -9.66 -9.73 -20.10
N GLN A 414 -10.75 -9.23 -19.50
CA GLN A 414 -10.85 -7.84 -19.04
C GLN A 414 -9.94 -7.56 -17.85
N SER A 415 -9.89 -8.46 -16.86
CA SER A 415 -9.04 -8.32 -15.67
C SER A 415 -7.54 -8.34 -15.99
N ILE A 416 -7.13 -8.92 -17.12
CA ILE A 416 -5.75 -8.84 -17.62
C ILE A 416 -5.56 -7.59 -18.50
N GLY A 417 -6.54 -7.31 -19.35
CA GLY A 417 -6.46 -6.26 -20.37
C GLY A 417 -6.52 -4.83 -19.82
N GLU A 418 -7.45 -4.57 -18.89
CA GLU A 418 -7.65 -3.26 -18.27
C GLU A 418 -6.38 -2.75 -17.56
N PRO A 419 -5.73 -3.51 -16.65
CA PRO A 419 -4.46 -3.07 -16.05
C PRO A 419 -3.28 -3.10 -17.03
N GLY A 420 -3.42 -3.74 -18.20
CA GLY A 420 -2.43 -3.67 -19.27
C GLY A 420 -2.17 -2.24 -19.74
N THR A 421 -3.19 -1.37 -19.69
CA THR A 421 -3.01 0.07 -19.90
C THR A 421 -2.09 0.66 -18.81
N GLN A 422 -2.30 0.32 -17.53
CA GLN A 422 -1.49 0.87 -16.44
C GLN A 422 -0.03 0.38 -16.44
N LEU A 423 0.22 -0.90 -16.78
CA LEU A 423 1.57 -1.46 -16.87
C LEU A 423 2.41 -0.77 -17.94
N THR A 424 1.75 -0.35 -19.01
CA THR A 424 2.37 0.35 -20.12
C THR A 424 2.44 1.87 -19.88
N LEU A 425 1.60 2.46 -19.03
CA LEU A 425 1.53 3.91 -18.78
C LEU A 425 2.45 4.46 -17.67
N ARG A 426 3.33 3.66 -17.05
CA ARG A 426 4.23 4.17 -15.98
C ARG A 426 5.07 5.38 -16.39
N THR A 427 5.41 5.53 -17.68
CA THR A 427 6.13 6.68 -18.24
C THR A 427 5.33 7.99 -18.18
N PHE A 428 4.00 7.93 -18.21
CA PHE A 428 3.13 9.11 -18.15
C PHE A 428 3.12 9.72 -16.75
N HIS A 429 3.02 8.89 -15.72
CA HIS A 429 2.95 9.35 -14.32
C HIS A 429 4.26 9.97 -13.83
N THR A 430 5.40 9.62 -14.44
CA THR A 430 6.70 10.22 -14.14
C THR A 430 7.06 11.38 -15.07
N GLY A 431 6.29 11.65 -16.12
CA GLY A 431 6.54 12.78 -17.04
C GLY A 431 7.86 12.69 -17.81
N GLY A 432 8.36 11.47 -18.04
CA GLY A 432 9.67 11.23 -18.66
C GLY A 432 10.85 11.23 -17.67
N VAL A 433 10.60 11.42 -16.36
CA VAL A 433 11.62 11.25 -15.33
C VAL A 433 11.95 9.77 -15.16
N PHE A 434 13.25 9.46 -15.16
CA PHE A 434 13.77 8.11 -15.03
C PHE A 434 13.59 7.56 -13.61
N THR A 435 13.17 6.31 -13.50
CA THR A 435 13.06 5.56 -12.24
C THR A 435 13.72 4.19 -12.42
N GLY A 436 15.05 4.15 -12.38
CA GLY A 436 15.82 2.90 -12.45
C GLY A 436 16.01 2.28 -11.07
N ALA A 437 15.90 0.96 -10.96
CA ALA A 437 16.34 0.28 -9.76
C ALA A 437 17.87 0.14 -9.81
N THR A 438 18.57 0.88 -8.97
CA THR A 438 20.02 0.73 -8.73
C THR A 438 20.26 0.55 -7.23
N ALA A 439 21.38 -0.09 -6.86
CA ALA A 439 21.74 -0.42 -5.49
C ALA A 439 21.58 0.77 -4.53
N GLU A 440 21.08 0.51 -3.31
CA GLU A 440 20.89 1.54 -2.29
C GLU A 440 22.24 2.20 -1.93
N TYR A 441 22.33 3.50 -2.14
CA TYR A 441 23.48 4.30 -1.72
C TYR A 441 23.22 4.85 -0.31
N LEU A 442 24.03 4.43 0.66
CA LEU A 442 24.05 5.01 2.00
C LEU A 442 25.02 6.20 2.01
N ARG A 443 24.47 7.43 2.10
CA ARG A 443 25.29 8.63 2.33
C ARG A 443 25.57 8.81 3.82
N ALA A 444 26.82 9.15 4.15
CA ALA A 444 27.16 9.56 5.50
C ALA A 444 26.58 10.97 5.79
N PRO A 445 25.95 11.20 6.95
CA PRO A 445 25.33 12.49 7.30
C PRO A 445 26.34 13.59 7.67
N SER A 446 27.62 13.23 7.84
CA SER A 446 28.69 14.15 8.21
C SER A 446 30.04 13.64 7.73
N ASN A 447 30.98 14.55 7.53
CA ASN A 447 32.34 14.23 7.14
C ASN A 447 33.01 13.36 8.20
N GLY A 448 33.71 12.31 7.75
CA GLY A 448 34.24 11.29 8.66
C GLY A 448 35.12 10.26 7.98
N LYS A 449 35.65 9.34 8.80
CA LYS A 449 36.46 8.20 8.33
C LYS A 449 35.64 6.94 8.47
N ILE A 450 35.39 6.25 7.37
CA ILE A 450 34.81 4.90 7.41
C ILE A 450 35.96 3.90 7.38
N LYS A 451 35.96 3.00 8.37
CA LYS A 451 36.89 1.87 8.43
C LYS A 451 36.11 0.60 8.12
N PHE A 452 36.43 -0.03 7.00
CA PHE A 452 35.90 -1.36 6.70
C PHE A 452 36.73 -2.43 7.42
N ASN A 453 36.17 -3.64 7.56
CA ASN A 453 36.94 -4.77 8.07
C ASN A 453 37.97 -5.16 7.00
N GLU A 454 39.23 -4.97 7.37
CA GLU A 454 40.48 -5.15 6.61
C GLU A 454 40.91 -3.93 5.75
N ASP A 455 41.77 -3.11 6.38
CA ASP A 455 42.73 -2.10 5.87
C ASP A 455 42.28 -1.01 4.87
N LEU A 456 41.02 -0.95 4.47
CA LEU A 456 40.48 0.14 3.67
C LEU A 456 39.94 1.27 4.55
N ILE A 457 40.70 2.37 4.61
CA ILE A 457 40.27 3.64 5.19
C ILE A 457 39.84 4.56 4.04
N VAL A 458 38.55 4.82 3.93
CA VAL A 458 37.99 5.77 2.96
C VAL A 458 37.74 7.09 3.68
N TYR A 459 38.32 8.17 3.14
CA TYR A 459 38.09 9.53 3.62
C TYR A 459 36.85 10.07 2.91
N ILE A 460 35.80 10.38 3.67
CA ILE A 460 34.60 11.02 3.16
C ILE A 460 34.74 12.52 3.48
N THR A 461 35.04 13.30 2.44
CA THR A 461 35.10 14.76 2.48
C THR A 461 33.79 15.39 2.09
#